data_AF-A0A940YJG8-F1
#
_entry.id   AF-A0A940YJG8-F1
#
_cell.length_a   1.000
_cell.length_b   1.000
_cell.length_c   1.000
_cell.angle_alpha   90.00
_cell.angle_beta   90.00
_cell.angle_gamma   90.00
#
_symmetry.space_group_name_H-M   'P 1'
#
loop_
_entity.id
_entity.type
_entity.pdbx_description
1 polymer ?
#
loop_
_entity_poly.entity_id
_entity_poly.type
_entity_poly.pdbx_seq_one_letter_code
_entity_poly.pdbx_strand_id
1 'polypeptide(L)'
;MSSHFKRRTAGGSLAAVLLGVSLPAVAATEHTAYFTPWLGYLGGQVVRWDTDSQTALLVNESGARQGSYTVVGARRRLVVDPPFASEGYVFDSCGNQALVRDETDIFLIGIDSGDVSQGTSRVNTVGRRQFLTGCDAGQTEPIGSEDEPGYTMSHLAMALAPGMSDLKKGRRLAGPQEASLNGAALWQLAQEVVSFPDRRHVHFERSGQTYARSTHPDGWMVVSLPSGPRGFLRVATDGKTGAETWLVADMVDGQPAWVSKSEMVMADAAPSWGGASGVSRNWRLSWDYAFMEYRLYPDQTGVRYFYRDDFVQPLSWGLADERVTLTRNHRSYQSVRHWTPLARKGRFQWVMEDDTWTYTDGGTYVIAPRVVMYKDLGAGSPPAAARAAQAAPPQRRAPQQDRAARRVP
;
A
#
# COMPACT_ATOMS: atom_id res chain seq x y z
N MET A 1 75.36 -28.79 -59.65
CA MET A 1 74.50 -27.75 -60.27
C MET A 1 73.64 -27.18 -59.14
N SER A 2 74.10 -26.09 -58.52
CA SER A 2 73.52 -24.74 -58.63
C SER A 2 72.03 -24.69 -58.27
N SER A 3 71.52 -23.83 -57.40
CA SER A 3 72.10 -22.71 -56.66
C SER A 3 70.99 -21.96 -55.90
N HIS A 4 71.35 -21.34 -54.75
CA HIS A 4 70.78 -20.09 -54.18
C HIS A 4 69.36 -20.12 -53.55
N PHE A 5 69.01 -19.41 -52.46
CA PHE A 5 69.73 -18.69 -51.38
C PHE A 5 68.69 -18.14 -50.37
N LYS A 6 69.05 -18.12 -49.07
CA LYS A 6 68.65 -17.17 -47.98
C LYS A 6 67.17 -16.88 -47.62
N ARG A 7 66.85 -16.99 -46.32
CA ARG A 7 66.94 -15.90 -45.31
C ARG A 7 66.74 -16.41 -43.87
N ARG A 8 67.56 -15.88 -42.95
CA ARG A 8 67.40 -15.89 -41.49
C ARG A 8 66.52 -14.70 -41.08
N THR A 9 65.77 -14.85 -40.00
CA THR A 9 65.60 -13.81 -38.95
C THR A 9 65.19 -14.46 -37.63
N ALA A 10 65.93 -14.13 -36.58
CA ALA A 10 65.58 -14.34 -35.18
C ALA A 10 64.61 -13.24 -34.71
N GLY A 11 63.85 -13.48 -33.64
CA GLY A 11 63.15 -12.40 -32.95
C GLY A 11 62.10 -12.84 -31.94
N GLY A 12 62.50 -12.91 -30.67
CA GLY A 12 61.71 -12.42 -29.52
C GLY A 12 60.49 -13.20 -29.06
N SER A 13 60.67 -14.06 -28.06
CA SER A 13 59.59 -14.45 -27.14
C SER A 13 59.24 -13.27 -26.25
N LEU A 14 58.04 -12.70 -26.42
CA LEU A 14 57.44 -11.75 -25.48
C LEU A 14 56.69 -12.56 -24.41
N ALA A 15 57.32 -12.68 -23.24
CA ALA A 15 56.64 -13.09 -22.02
C ALA A 15 55.79 -11.91 -21.54
N ALA A 16 54.47 -12.03 -21.67
CA ALA A 16 53.54 -11.09 -21.06
C ALA A 16 53.47 -11.36 -19.55
N VAL A 17 54.05 -10.47 -18.76
CA VAL A 17 53.86 -10.40 -17.31
C VAL A 17 52.43 -9.90 -17.07
N LEU A 18 51.53 -10.79 -16.68
CA LEU A 18 50.23 -10.45 -16.10
C LEU A 18 50.47 -9.87 -14.70
N LEU A 19 50.65 -8.56 -14.62
CA LEU A 19 50.49 -7.82 -13.36
C LEU A 19 49.01 -7.89 -12.98
N GLY A 20 48.70 -8.77 -12.04
CA GLY A 20 47.40 -8.80 -11.36
C GLY A 20 47.21 -7.49 -10.62
N VAL A 21 46.52 -6.55 -11.25
CA VAL A 21 45.90 -5.44 -10.54
C VAL A 21 44.68 -6.03 -9.85
N SER A 22 44.87 -6.52 -8.63
CA SER A 22 43.76 -6.71 -7.69
C SER A 22 43.19 -5.31 -7.43
N LEU A 23 42.15 -4.95 -8.18
CA LEU A 23 41.27 -3.86 -7.79
C LEU A 23 40.81 -4.19 -6.36
N PRO A 24 40.85 -3.22 -5.42
CA PRO A 24 40.23 -3.44 -4.11
C PRO A 24 38.79 -3.89 -4.38
N ALA A 25 38.41 -5.04 -3.81
CA ALA A 25 37.02 -5.46 -3.80
C ALA A 25 36.23 -4.28 -3.23
N VAL A 26 35.41 -3.65 -4.07
CA VAL A 26 34.54 -2.57 -3.61
C VAL A 26 33.64 -3.22 -2.57
N ALA A 27 33.70 -2.72 -1.33
CA ALA A 27 32.83 -3.14 -0.25
C ALA A 27 31.40 -3.25 -0.77
N ALA A 28 30.82 -4.46 -0.70
CA ALA A 28 29.52 -4.73 -1.31
C ALA A 28 28.41 -4.33 -0.32
N THR A 29 28.04 -3.05 -0.35
CA THR A 29 26.80 -2.61 0.30
C THR A 29 25.61 -3.06 -0.55
N GLU A 30 24.76 -3.94 -0.01
CA GLU A 30 23.53 -4.39 -0.66
C GLU A 30 22.33 -3.64 -0.10
N HIS A 31 21.50 -3.06 -0.97
CA HIS A 31 20.23 -2.45 -0.59
C HIS A 31 19.07 -3.32 -1.04
N THR A 32 18.26 -3.80 -0.10
CA THR A 32 17.12 -4.68 -0.39
C THR A 32 15.83 -4.07 0.15
N ALA A 33 14.86 -3.92 -0.74
CA ALA A 33 13.48 -3.60 -0.38
C ALA A 33 12.72 -4.89 -0.08
N TYR A 34 11.94 -4.91 1.00
CA TYR A 34 10.96 -5.96 1.30
C TYR A 34 9.58 -5.32 1.41
N PHE A 35 8.55 -5.92 0.82
CA PHE A 35 7.21 -5.35 0.79
C PHE A 35 6.15 -6.44 0.74
N THR A 36 4.98 -6.19 1.31
CA THR A 36 3.88 -7.16 1.26
C THR A 36 3.40 -7.35 -0.19
N PRO A 37 3.24 -8.60 -0.67
CA PRO A 37 2.86 -8.86 -2.06
C PRO A 37 1.39 -8.54 -2.38
N TRP A 38 0.56 -8.33 -1.35
CA TRP A 38 -0.89 -8.20 -1.50
C TRP A 38 -1.32 -6.75 -1.65
N LEU A 39 -2.17 -6.47 -2.64
CA LEU A 39 -2.71 -5.12 -2.85
C LEU A 39 -3.51 -4.66 -1.63
N GLY A 40 -3.25 -3.43 -1.18
CA GLY A 40 -3.96 -2.80 -0.05
C GLY A 40 -3.44 -3.17 1.34
N TYR A 41 -2.48 -4.10 1.43
CA TYR A 41 -1.75 -4.32 2.67
C TYR A 41 -0.60 -3.34 2.79
N LEU A 42 -0.45 -2.77 3.99
CA LEU A 42 0.69 -1.96 4.38
C LEU A 42 1.81 -2.91 4.84
N GLY A 43 3.04 -2.42 4.89
CA GLY A 43 4.21 -3.22 5.24
C GLY A 43 5.27 -3.13 4.16
N GLY A 44 6.28 -2.33 4.44
CA GLY A 44 7.43 -2.10 3.59
C GLY A 44 8.63 -1.77 4.44
N GLN A 45 9.76 -2.40 4.14
CA GLN A 45 11.02 -2.14 4.84
C GLN A 45 12.18 -2.16 3.86
N VAL A 46 13.24 -1.45 4.21
CA VAL A 46 14.50 -1.47 3.47
C VAL A 46 15.60 -1.93 4.41
N VAL A 47 16.43 -2.85 3.94
CA VAL A 47 17.63 -3.25 4.65
C VAL A 47 18.84 -2.91 3.79
N ARG A 48 19.75 -2.13 4.38
CA ARG A 48 21.10 -1.96 3.87
C ARG A 48 22.00 -2.96 4.58
N TRP A 49 22.52 -3.94 3.86
CA TRP A 49 23.47 -4.93 4.35
C TRP A 49 24.89 -4.47 4.02
N ASP A 50 25.74 -4.43 5.03
CA ASP A 50 27.18 -4.30 4.86
C ASP A 50 27.81 -5.69 5.08
N THR A 51 28.28 -6.29 3.99
CA THR A 51 28.88 -7.63 4.02
C THR A 51 30.22 -7.69 4.73
N ASP A 52 30.95 -6.57 4.75
CA ASP A 52 32.32 -6.54 5.24
C ASP A 52 32.34 -6.40 6.77
N SER A 53 31.46 -5.54 7.29
CA SER A 53 31.32 -5.33 8.73
C SER A 53 30.29 -6.25 9.39
N GLN A 54 29.54 -7.04 8.61
CA GLN A 54 28.39 -7.83 9.09
C GLN A 54 27.38 -6.98 9.86
N THR A 55 27.18 -5.73 9.43
CA THR A 55 26.19 -4.82 9.98
C THR A 55 25.05 -4.59 8.99
N ALA A 56 23.90 -4.17 9.52
CA ALA A 56 22.79 -3.75 8.69
C ALA A 56 22.10 -2.52 9.27
N LEU A 57 21.51 -1.73 8.37
CA LEU A 57 20.53 -0.70 8.73
C LEU A 57 19.16 -1.17 8.23
N LEU A 58 18.25 -1.49 9.14
CA LEU A 58 16.85 -1.80 8.85
C LEU A 58 16.01 -0.55 9.05
N VAL A 59 15.19 -0.22 8.05
CA VAL A 59 14.25 0.90 8.07
C VAL A 59 12.85 0.38 7.74
N ASN A 60 11.87 0.65 8.61
CA ASN A 60 10.46 0.27 8.45
C ASN A 60 9.53 1.38 9.00
N GLU A 61 8.26 1.08 9.21
CA GLU A 61 7.28 2.04 9.73
C GLU A 61 7.49 2.42 11.22
N SER A 62 8.42 1.76 11.91
CA SER A 62 8.81 2.09 13.29
C SER A 62 10.12 2.89 13.35
N GLY A 63 10.70 3.20 12.18
CA GLY A 63 11.88 4.05 12.03
C GLY A 63 13.10 3.30 11.48
N ALA A 64 14.30 3.80 11.80
CA ALA A 64 15.56 3.21 11.41
C ALA A 64 16.32 2.65 12.62
N ARG A 65 16.89 1.45 12.49
CA ARG A 65 17.79 0.84 13.49
C ARG A 65 18.98 0.18 12.83
N GLN A 66 20.14 0.40 13.42
CA GLN A 66 21.34 -0.35 13.09
C GLN A 66 21.38 -1.65 13.86
N GLY A 67 22.05 -2.64 13.29
CA GLY A 67 22.21 -3.95 13.89
C GLY A 67 23.39 -4.70 13.32
N SER A 68 23.71 -5.82 13.96
CA SER A 68 24.63 -6.83 13.41
C SER A 68 23.82 -7.96 12.82
N TYR A 69 24.32 -8.62 11.79
CA TYR A 69 23.67 -9.81 11.27
C TYR A 69 24.63 -10.98 11.08
N THR A 70 24.09 -12.17 11.25
CA THR A 70 24.77 -13.42 10.93
C THR A 70 23.98 -14.18 9.87
N VAL A 71 24.67 -15.06 9.15
CA VAL A 71 24.01 -16.00 8.22
C VAL A 71 23.89 -17.33 8.94
N VAL A 72 22.66 -17.80 9.13
CA VAL A 72 22.32 -19.07 9.79
C VAL A 72 21.58 -19.94 8.78
N GLY A 73 22.30 -20.89 8.17
CA GLY A 73 21.76 -21.67 7.05
C GLY A 73 21.35 -20.78 5.89
N ALA A 74 20.07 -20.86 5.49
CA ALA A 74 19.50 -20.03 4.41
C ALA A 74 18.89 -18.70 4.90
N ARG A 75 19.08 -18.34 6.18
CA ARG A 75 18.49 -17.14 6.79
C ARG A 75 19.58 -16.14 7.18
N ARG A 76 19.29 -14.85 7.05
CA ARG A 76 20.02 -13.77 7.71
C ARG A 76 19.31 -13.48 9.03
N ARG A 77 20.05 -13.57 10.15
CA ARG A 77 19.60 -13.20 11.49
C ARG A 77 20.15 -11.84 11.83
N LEU A 78 19.30 -10.82 11.77
CA LEU A 78 19.62 -9.44 12.11
C LEU A 78 19.21 -9.17 13.56
N VAL A 79 20.14 -8.69 14.37
CA VAL A 79 19.92 -8.22 15.74
C VAL A 79 20.09 -6.71 15.76
N VAL A 80 19.05 -5.97 16.13
CA VAL A 80 19.06 -4.51 16.24
C VAL A 80 19.13 -4.06 17.69
N ASP A 81 19.90 -3.01 17.95
CA ASP A 81 20.02 -2.37 19.26
C ASP A 81 20.13 -0.85 19.08
N PRO A 82 19.20 -0.03 19.62
CA PRO A 82 18.04 -0.42 20.43
C PRO A 82 16.95 -1.15 19.62
N PRO A 83 16.05 -1.91 20.28
CA PRO A 83 14.92 -2.55 19.61
C PRO A 83 13.99 -1.53 18.94
N PHE A 84 13.20 -2.02 17.99
CA PHE A 84 11.99 -1.31 17.56
C PHE A 84 10.94 -1.45 18.64
N ALA A 85 10.36 -0.33 19.07
CA ALA A 85 9.31 -0.32 20.08
C ALA A 85 8.02 0.24 19.47
N SER A 86 6.90 -0.41 19.77
CA SER A 86 5.56 0.04 19.40
C SER A 86 4.58 -0.22 20.53
N GLU A 87 3.60 0.67 20.68
CA GLU A 87 2.48 0.45 21.60
C GLU A 87 1.26 -0.04 20.84
N GLY A 88 0.50 -0.93 21.46
CA GLY A 88 -0.67 -1.55 20.87
C GLY A 88 -1.63 -2.07 21.92
N TYR A 89 -2.64 -2.81 21.47
CA TYR A 89 -3.64 -3.40 22.36
C TYR A 89 -3.80 -4.89 22.09
N VAL A 90 -3.85 -5.68 23.16
CA VAL A 90 -4.15 -7.12 23.13
C VAL A 90 -5.16 -7.47 24.22
N PHE A 91 -5.73 -8.67 24.17
CA PHE A 91 -6.56 -9.17 25.26
C PHE A 91 -5.69 -9.74 26.36
N ASP A 92 -5.87 -9.27 27.59
CA ASP A 92 -5.23 -9.81 28.78
C ASP A 92 -5.90 -11.12 29.26
N SER A 93 -5.34 -11.71 30.31
CA SER A 93 -5.87 -12.92 30.96
C SER A 93 -7.31 -12.78 31.50
N CYS A 94 -7.78 -11.56 31.71
CA CYS A 94 -9.16 -11.24 32.10
C CYS A 94 -10.09 -11.02 30.90
N GLY A 95 -9.59 -11.10 29.67
CA GLY A 95 -10.34 -10.83 28.44
C GLY A 95 -10.60 -9.33 28.18
N ASN A 96 -9.90 -8.44 28.88
CA ASN A 96 -9.99 -6.99 28.67
C ASN A 96 -8.95 -6.55 27.65
N GLN A 97 -9.26 -5.48 26.92
CA GLN A 97 -8.29 -4.83 26.04
C GLN A 97 -7.25 -4.09 26.88
N ALA A 98 -6.04 -4.65 26.96
CA ALA A 98 -4.90 -4.09 27.67
C ALA A 98 -3.96 -3.36 26.70
N LEU A 99 -3.41 -2.23 27.15
CA LEU A 99 -2.35 -1.51 26.45
C LEU A 99 -1.04 -2.25 26.69
N VAL A 100 -0.28 -2.48 25.62
CA VAL A 100 1.00 -3.17 25.65
C VAL A 100 2.08 -2.39 24.91
N ARG A 101 3.33 -2.65 25.26
CA ARG A 101 4.52 -2.20 24.55
C ARG A 101 5.26 -3.43 24.02
N ASP A 102 5.32 -3.53 22.70
CA ASP A 102 6.04 -4.57 21.99
C ASP A 102 7.41 -4.03 21.58
N GLU A 103 8.47 -4.78 21.89
CA GLU A 103 9.85 -4.48 21.52
C GLU A 103 10.42 -5.63 20.69
N THR A 104 10.81 -5.34 19.45
CA THR A 104 11.40 -6.31 18.52
C THR A 104 12.88 -6.00 18.31
N ASP A 105 13.74 -6.97 18.61
CA ASP A 105 15.20 -6.87 18.51
C ASP A 105 15.81 -7.84 17.49
N ILE A 106 15.08 -8.88 17.07
CA ILE A 106 15.58 -9.88 16.12
C ILE A 106 14.68 -9.97 14.89
N PHE A 107 15.30 -9.95 13.70
CA PHE A 107 14.66 -10.20 12.41
C PHE A 107 15.35 -11.36 11.72
N LEU A 108 14.61 -12.43 11.45
CA LEU A 108 15.06 -13.58 10.68
C LEU A 108 14.49 -13.46 9.27
N ILE A 109 15.37 -13.29 8.29
CA ILE A 109 15.00 -13.10 6.90
C ILE A 109 15.55 -14.28 6.09
N GLY A 110 14.68 -15.14 5.60
CA GLY A 110 15.04 -16.30 4.77
C GLY A 110 14.39 -16.21 3.39
N ILE A 111 15.13 -16.57 2.34
CA ILE A 111 14.58 -16.64 0.98
C ILE A 111 13.63 -17.84 0.91
N ASP A 112 12.38 -17.58 0.51
CA ASP A 112 11.32 -18.58 0.31
C ASP A 112 11.26 -19.00 -1.17
N SER A 113 11.40 -18.02 -2.08
CA SER A 113 11.49 -18.26 -3.52
C SER A 113 12.35 -17.21 -4.22
N GLY A 114 12.89 -17.54 -5.40
CA GLY A 114 13.78 -16.67 -6.16
C GLY A 114 15.23 -16.77 -5.71
N ASP A 115 15.94 -15.66 -5.73
CA ASP A 115 17.35 -15.54 -5.34
C ASP A 115 17.58 -14.33 -4.42
N VAL A 116 18.83 -14.02 -4.06
CA VAL A 116 19.16 -12.89 -3.16
C VAL A 116 18.74 -11.52 -3.71
N SER A 117 18.57 -11.40 -5.03
CA SER A 117 18.27 -10.15 -5.71
C SER A 117 16.77 -9.92 -5.91
N GLN A 118 15.96 -10.97 -6.02
CA GLN A 118 14.51 -10.84 -6.18
C GLN A 118 13.77 -12.13 -5.86
N GLY A 119 12.54 -12.00 -5.37
CA GLY A 119 11.66 -13.13 -5.11
C GLY A 119 10.77 -12.89 -3.91
N THR A 120 10.58 -13.92 -3.09
CA THR A 120 9.87 -13.81 -1.82
C THR A 120 10.75 -14.28 -0.67
N SER A 121 10.63 -13.60 0.46
CA SER A 121 11.30 -13.94 1.71
C SER A 121 10.27 -14.20 2.81
N ARG A 122 10.61 -15.10 3.72
CA ARG A 122 9.97 -15.20 5.05
C ARG A 122 10.68 -14.26 5.99
N VAL A 123 9.92 -13.37 6.62
CA VAL A 123 10.37 -12.49 7.68
C VAL A 123 9.70 -12.93 8.97
N ASN A 124 10.52 -13.24 9.97
CA ASN A 124 10.08 -13.59 11.31
C ASN A 124 10.73 -12.62 12.31
N THR A 125 9.97 -12.19 13.30
CA THR A 125 10.37 -11.19 14.28
C THR A 125 10.32 -11.80 15.66
N VAL A 126 11.39 -11.63 16.45
CA VAL A 126 11.46 -12.07 17.83
C VAL A 126 11.71 -10.85 18.72
N GLY A 127 11.12 -10.88 19.91
CA GLY A 127 11.22 -9.81 20.87
C GLY A 127 10.47 -10.07 22.17
N ARG A 128 10.02 -9.01 22.82
CA ARG A 128 9.25 -9.04 24.07
C ARG A 128 8.04 -8.11 24.04
N ARG A 129 6.99 -8.50 24.74
CA ARG A 129 5.82 -7.68 25.04
C ARG A 129 5.75 -7.37 26.52
N GLN A 130 5.52 -6.12 26.86
CA GLN A 130 5.23 -5.68 28.22
C GLN A 130 3.78 -5.20 28.31
N PHE A 131 3.04 -5.71 29.28
CA PHE A 131 1.69 -5.22 29.58
C PHE A 131 1.78 -3.93 30.40
N LEU A 132 1.21 -2.83 29.88
CA LEU A 132 1.22 -1.52 30.54
C LEU A 132 -0.03 -1.30 31.39
N THR A 133 -1.15 -1.91 31.00
CA THR A 133 -2.43 -1.84 31.72
C THR A 133 -3.11 -3.23 31.76
N GLY A 134 -4.25 -3.33 32.45
CA GLY A 134 -5.01 -4.57 32.55
C GLY A 134 -4.59 -5.49 33.70
N CYS A 135 -5.12 -6.71 33.72
CA CYS A 135 -4.85 -7.71 34.75
C CYS A 135 -3.40 -8.22 34.73
N ASP A 136 -2.77 -8.19 33.56
CA ASP A 136 -1.39 -8.63 33.39
C ASP A 136 -0.38 -7.47 33.48
N ALA A 137 -0.80 -6.28 33.91
CA ALA A 137 0.07 -5.10 33.99
C ALA A 137 1.39 -5.38 34.72
N GLY A 138 2.50 -4.98 34.11
CA GLY A 138 3.86 -5.22 34.59
C GLY A 138 4.45 -6.57 34.17
N GLN A 139 3.65 -7.51 33.67
CA GLN A 139 4.17 -8.77 33.13
C GLN A 139 4.87 -8.54 31.78
N THR A 140 5.82 -9.42 31.48
CA THR A 140 6.53 -9.44 30.20
C THR A 140 6.48 -10.86 29.63
N GLU A 141 6.16 -10.97 28.35
CA GLU A 141 6.12 -12.24 27.62
C GLU A 141 6.95 -12.16 26.33
N PRO A 142 7.49 -13.27 25.81
CA PRO A 142 8.14 -13.28 24.51
C PRO A 142 7.12 -13.04 23.39
N ILE A 143 7.54 -12.33 22.34
CA ILE A 143 6.80 -12.28 21.07
C ILE A 143 7.61 -13.00 19.98
N GLY A 144 6.92 -13.87 19.24
CA GLY A 144 7.53 -14.72 18.21
C GLY A 144 8.51 -15.75 18.76
N SER A 145 9.06 -16.55 17.86
CA SER A 145 10.13 -17.52 18.15
C SER A 145 10.95 -17.75 16.89
N GLU A 146 12.25 -18.06 17.01
CA GLU A 146 13.12 -18.27 15.84
C GLU A 146 12.68 -19.44 14.94
N ASP A 147 11.91 -20.38 15.49
CA ASP A 147 11.38 -21.56 14.81
C ASP A 147 10.07 -21.28 14.05
N GLU A 148 9.44 -20.13 14.27
CA GLU A 148 8.19 -19.78 13.58
C GLU A 148 8.43 -19.51 12.08
N PRO A 149 7.44 -19.84 11.23
CA PRO A 149 7.58 -19.70 9.77
C PRO A 149 7.60 -18.24 9.30
N GLY A 150 7.23 -17.28 10.15
CA GLY A 150 7.14 -15.86 9.80
C GLY A 150 6.09 -15.56 8.72
N TYR A 151 6.04 -14.29 8.30
CA TYR A 151 5.18 -13.82 7.22
C TYR A 151 5.94 -13.66 5.90
N THR A 152 5.24 -13.82 4.78
CA THR A 152 5.83 -13.71 3.45
C THR A 152 5.87 -12.24 3.00
N MET A 153 7.03 -11.79 2.52
CA MET A 153 7.21 -10.53 1.82
C MET A 153 7.81 -10.80 0.44
N SER A 154 7.48 -9.99 -0.56
CA SER A 154 8.33 -9.86 -1.74
C SER A 154 9.63 -9.15 -1.37
N HIS A 155 10.74 -9.51 -2.00
CA HIS A 155 11.99 -8.77 -1.88
C HIS A 155 12.58 -8.42 -3.24
N LEU A 156 13.32 -7.31 -3.26
CA LEU A 156 13.96 -6.79 -4.45
C LEU A 156 15.24 -6.02 -4.08
N ALA A 157 16.36 -6.36 -4.70
CA ALA A 157 17.57 -5.54 -4.69
C ALA A 157 17.26 -4.21 -5.36
N MET A 158 17.51 -3.10 -4.67
CA MET A 158 17.07 -1.78 -5.12
C MET A 158 17.73 -1.35 -6.45
N ALA A 159 18.89 -1.90 -6.79
CA ALA A 159 19.52 -1.72 -8.11
C ALA A 159 18.67 -2.29 -9.28
N LEU A 160 17.75 -3.20 -9.00
CA LEU A 160 16.81 -3.79 -9.96
C LEU A 160 15.43 -3.12 -9.93
N ALA A 161 15.24 -2.08 -9.10
CA ALA A 161 13.97 -1.38 -8.99
C ALA A 161 13.51 -0.84 -10.37
N PRO A 162 12.22 -0.97 -10.73
CA PRO A 162 11.68 -0.38 -11.94
C PRO A 162 11.98 1.12 -12.05
N GLY A 163 12.60 1.52 -13.17
CA GLY A 163 12.92 2.93 -13.41
C GLY A 163 11.68 3.83 -13.49
N MET A 164 11.90 5.13 -13.26
CA MET A 164 10.86 6.17 -13.26
C MET A 164 10.93 7.11 -14.48
N SER A 165 11.53 6.65 -15.58
CA SER A 165 11.71 7.44 -16.80
C SER A 165 10.40 7.85 -17.47
N ASP A 166 9.31 7.16 -17.15
CA ASP A 166 7.94 7.42 -17.59
C ASP A 166 7.28 8.58 -16.83
N LEU A 167 7.83 9.03 -15.70
CA LEU A 167 7.35 10.19 -14.93
C LEU A 167 7.84 11.50 -15.56
N LYS A 168 7.36 11.78 -16.78
CA LYS A 168 7.74 12.94 -17.60
C LYS A 168 6.62 13.97 -17.73
N LYS A 169 6.92 15.10 -18.39
CA LYS A 169 5.99 16.20 -18.62
C LYS A 169 4.58 15.71 -19.02
N GLY A 170 3.55 16.16 -18.29
CA GLY A 170 2.14 15.88 -18.57
C GLY A 170 1.64 14.53 -18.07
N ARG A 171 2.49 13.73 -17.40
CA ARG A 171 2.07 12.48 -16.75
C ARG A 171 1.50 12.79 -15.37
N ARG A 172 0.55 11.96 -14.94
CA ARG A 172 -0.13 12.04 -13.65
C ARG A 172 0.03 10.73 -12.91
N LEU A 173 0.38 10.80 -11.63
CA LEU A 173 0.53 9.66 -10.72
C LEU A 173 -0.39 9.92 -9.53
N ALA A 174 -1.26 8.96 -9.21
CA ALA A 174 -2.11 9.03 -8.04
C ALA A 174 -1.55 8.12 -6.95
N GLY A 175 -1.55 8.60 -5.70
CA GLY A 175 -1.03 7.87 -4.55
C GLY A 175 0.02 8.59 -3.70
N PRO A 176 0.85 9.51 -4.24
CA PRO A 176 1.80 10.26 -3.41
C PRO A 176 1.13 11.08 -2.31
N GLN A 177 1.83 11.27 -1.20
CA GLN A 177 1.39 12.02 -0.02
C GLN A 177 2.27 13.24 0.22
N GLU A 178 1.64 14.39 0.48
CA GLU A 178 2.33 15.65 0.82
C GLU A 178 2.61 15.77 2.34
N ALA A 179 1.78 15.14 3.18
CA ALA A 179 1.90 15.21 4.63
C ALA A 179 3.07 14.36 5.16
N SER A 180 3.65 14.75 6.31
CA SER A 180 4.62 13.94 7.07
C SER A 180 4.06 12.54 7.39
N LEU A 181 4.87 11.49 7.30
CA LEU A 181 4.45 10.13 7.68
C LEU A 181 4.67 9.89 9.18
N ASN A 182 5.66 10.56 9.77
CA ASN A 182 6.02 10.40 11.16
C ASN A 182 4.84 10.71 12.11
N GLY A 183 4.43 9.71 12.89
CA GLY A 183 3.41 9.81 13.94
C GLY A 183 1.96 9.85 13.44
N ALA A 184 1.72 9.86 12.13
CA ALA A 184 0.38 9.85 11.57
C ALA A 184 -0.11 8.41 11.37
N ALA A 185 -1.36 8.14 11.77
CA ALA A 185 -1.98 6.87 11.39
C ALA A 185 -2.14 6.85 9.86
N LEU A 186 -1.71 5.76 9.20
CA LEU A 186 -1.60 5.73 7.73
C LEU A 186 -2.94 5.98 7.00
N TRP A 187 -4.07 5.68 7.63
CA TRP A 187 -5.42 5.97 7.10
C TRP A 187 -5.83 7.45 7.18
N GLN A 188 -5.06 8.29 7.89
CA GLN A 188 -5.20 9.74 7.94
C GLN A 188 -4.32 10.45 6.92
N LEU A 189 -3.38 9.73 6.30
CA LEU A 189 -2.49 10.30 5.31
C LEU A 189 -3.19 10.39 3.97
N ALA A 190 -3.58 11.61 3.62
CA ALA A 190 -4.19 11.87 2.34
C ALA A 190 -3.20 11.65 1.19
N GLN A 191 -3.55 10.69 0.34
CA GLN A 191 -2.97 10.53 -0.98
C GLN A 191 -3.62 11.50 -1.96
N GLU A 192 -2.89 11.85 -3.01
CA GLU A 192 -3.42 12.75 -4.04
C GLU A 192 -2.87 12.43 -5.42
N VAL A 193 -3.36 13.17 -6.41
CA VAL A 193 -2.84 13.13 -7.76
C VAL A 193 -1.73 14.17 -7.87
N VAL A 194 -0.58 13.73 -8.35
CA VAL A 194 0.51 14.62 -8.71
C VAL A 194 0.72 14.61 -10.21
N SER A 195 1.13 15.74 -10.75
CA SER A 195 1.56 15.87 -12.13
C SER A 195 3.03 16.27 -12.21
N PHE A 196 3.68 15.90 -13.31
CA PHE A 196 5.08 16.22 -13.55
C PHE A 196 5.14 17.33 -14.61
N PRO A 197 5.39 18.61 -14.26
CA PRO A 197 5.52 19.67 -15.26
C PRO A 197 6.85 19.56 -16.04
N ASP A 198 7.89 19.02 -15.41
CA ASP A 198 9.19 18.74 -16.01
C ASP A 198 9.92 17.59 -15.26
N ARG A 199 11.21 17.39 -15.51
CA ARG A 199 12.02 16.33 -14.87
C ARG A 199 12.45 16.65 -13.43
N ARG A 200 12.39 17.91 -13.01
CA ARG A 200 12.90 18.42 -11.73
C ARG A 200 11.81 18.86 -10.78
N HIS A 201 10.54 18.81 -11.17
CA HIS A 201 9.45 19.24 -10.32
C HIS A 201 8.28 18.23 -10.29
N VAL A 202 7.52 18.29 -9.20
CA VAL A 202 6.27 17.57 -8.97
C VAL A 202 5.23 18.58 -8.48
N HIS A 203 4.07 18.60 -9.13
CA HIS A 203 2.95 19.45 -8.78
C HIS A 203 1.87 18.62 -8.09
N PHE A 204 1.48 19.00 -6.87
CA PHE A 204 0.44 18.36 -6.07
C PHE A 204 -0.90 19.04 -6.39
N GLU A 205 -1.82 18.31 -7.03
CA GLU A 205 -3.03 18.91 -7.60
C GLU A 205 -4.00 19.44 -6.53
N ARG A 206 -4.01 18.83 -5.33
CA ARG A 206 -4.94 19.23 -4.26
C ARG A 206 -4.47 20.48 -3.54
N SER A 207 -3.17 20.58 -3.24
CA SER A 207 -2.60 21.78 -2.60
C SER A 207 -2.30 22.90 -3.60
N GLY A 208 -2.21 22.57 -4.89
CA GLY A 208 -1.77 23.48 -5.95
C GLY A 208 -0.28 23.81 -5.88
N GLN A 209 0.49 23.14 -5.01
CA GLN A 209 1.90 23.42 -4.81
C GLN A 209 2.79 22.66 -5.77
N THR A 210 3.97 23.22 -6.04
CA THR A 210 4.98 22.57 -6.87
C THR A 210 6.29 22.51 -6.12
N TYR A 211 6.87 21.33 -6.02
CA TYR A 211 8.10 21.08 -5.28
C TYR A 211 9.19 20.56 -6.21
N ALA A 212 10.44 20.87 -5.85
CA ALA A 212 11.59 20.29 -6.50
C ALA A 212 11.63 18.78 -6.22
N ARG A 213 12.05 18.01 -7.22
CA ARG A 213 12.43 16.61 -7.10
C ARG A 213 13.83 16.35 -7.62
N SER A 214 14.47 15.37 -7.01
CA SER A 214 15.77 14.82 -7.41
C SER A 214 15.70 13.30 -7.47
N THR A 215 16.78 12.68 -7.92
CA THR A 215 16.95 11.22 -7.91
C THR A 215 18.11 10.88 -6.98
N HIS A 216 17.85 10.02 -6.00
CA HIS A 216 18.86 9.43 -5.14
C HIS A 216 19.62 8.32 -5.89
N PRO A 217 20.91 8.07 -5.62
CA PRO A 217 21.67 6.97 -6.24
C PRO A 217 21.00 5.60 -6.13
N ASP A 218 20.28 5.35 -5.03
CA ASP A 218 19.53 4.09 -4.81
C ASP A 218 18.17 4.04 -5.53
N GLY A 219 17.93 4.94 -6.49
CA GLY A 219 16.75 4.94 -7.32
C GLY A 219 15.52 5.65 -6.74
N TRP A 220 15.60 6.26 -5.55
CA TRP A 220 14.49 7.05 -5.01
C TRP A 220 14.25 8.33 -5.82
N MET A 221 12.99 8.67 -6.06
CA MET A 221 12.57 10.03 -6.39
C MET A 221 12.37 10.77 -5.07
N VAL A 222 13.16 11.80 -4.82
CA VAL A 222 13.08 12.58 -3.58
C VAL A 222 12.41 13.91 -3.89
N VAL A 223 11.32 14.22 -3.21
CA VAL A 223 10.57 15.47 -3.32
C VAL A 223 10.84 16.34 -2.10
N SER A 224 11.25 17.59 -2.30
CA SER A 224 11.57 18.54 -1.22
C SER A 224 10.30 19.22 -0.70
N LEU A 225 9.63 18.61 0.28
CA LEU A 225 8.42 19.15 0.90
C LEU A 225 8.78 20.07 2.09
N PRO A 226 7.87 20.98 2.50
CA PRO A 226 8.09 21.84 3.67
C PRO A 226 8.26 21.07 4.98
N SER A 227 7.66 19.89 5.09
CA SER A 227 7.77 18.96 6.22
C SER A 227 9.08 18.17 6.25
N GLY A 228 9.89 18.25 5.19
CA GLY A 228 11.09 17.47 4.99
C GLY A 228 11.09 16.72 3.65
N PRO A 229 12.23 16.20 3.19
CA PRO A 229 12.28 15.48 1.93
C PRO A 229 11.55 14.13 2.01
N ARG A 230 10.75 13.82 0.99
CA ARG A 230 9.98 12.58 0.87
C ARG A 230 10.52 11.74 -0.28
N GLY A 231 10.91 10.51 0.03
CA GLY A 231 11.35 9.52 -0.95
C GLY A 231 10.20 8.68 -1.48
N PHE A 232 10.20 8.41 -2.78
CA PHE A 232 9.33 7.46 -3.46
C PHE A 232 10.17 6.51 -4.31
N LEU A 233 10.05 5.20 -4.08
CA LEU A 233 10.73 4.15 -4.84
C LEU A 233 9.72 3.16 -5.40
N ARG A 234 9.64 3.05 -6.72
CA ARG A 234 8.80 2.04 -7.38
C ARG A 234 9.48 0.67 -7.23
N VAL A 235 8.78 -0.32 -6.69
CA VAL A 235 9.32 -1.68 -6.47
C VAL A 235 8.62 -2.75 -7.30
N ALA A 236 7.37 -2.52 -7.74
CA ALA A 236 6.69 -3.43 -8.66
C ALA A 236 5.70 -2.69 -9.55
N THR A 237 5.45 -3.26 -10.74
CA THR A 237 4.39 -2.82 -11.65
C THR A 237 3.61 -4.03 -12.16
N ASP A 238 2.29 -3.95 -12.15
CA ASP A 238 1.41 -4.94 -12.73
C ASP A 238 0.78 -4.40 -14.01
N GLY A 239 1.27 -4.87 -15.16
CA GLY A 239 0.76 -4.46 -16.47
C GLY A 239 -0.71 -4.84 -16.73
N LYS A 240 -1.27 -5.82 -16.00
CA LYS A 240 -2.65 -6.28 -16.18
C LYS A 240 -3.65 -5.35 -15.49
N THR A 241 -3.36 -4.94 -14.26
CA THR A 241 -4.25 -4.08 -13.46
C THR A 241 -3.88 -2.61 -13.56
N GLY A 242 -2.63 -2.31 -13.97
CA GLY A 242 -2.03 -0.98 -13.87
C GLY A 242 -1.57 -0.60 -12.47
N ALA A 243 -1.63 -1.51 -11.49
CA ALA A 243 -1.13 -1.26 -10.15
C ALA A 243 0.38 -1.01 -10.16
N GLU A 244 0.83 -0.05 -9.37
CA GLU A 244 2.24 0.10 -9.04
C GLU A 244 2.40 0.03 -7.53
N THR A 245 3.33 -0.81 -7.08
CA THR A 245 3.70 -0.87 -5.67
C THR A 245 4.95 -0.02 -5.46
N TRP A 246 4.87 0.85 -4.46
CA TRP A 246 5.89 1.82 -4.12
C TRP A 246 6.28 1.68 -2.65
N LEU A 247 7.54 1.95 -2.35
CA LEU A 247 7.97 2.33 -1.01
C LEU A 247 7.97 3.86 -0.91
N VAL A 248 7.52 4.36 0.22
CA VAL A 248 7.46 5.79 0.55
C VAL A 248 8.24 6.01 1.84
N ALA A 249 9.07 7.03 1.89
CA ALA A 249 10.01 7.24 2.98
C ALA A 249 10.13 8.71 3.42
N ASP A 250 10.15 8.95 4.72
CA ASP A 250 10.69 10.21 5.24
C ASP A 250 12.22 10.15 5.19
N MET A 251 12.83 11.13 4.52
CA MET A 251 14.27 11.15 4.30
C MET A 251 14.92 12.12 5.29
N VAL A 252 15.95 11.65 5.99
CA VAL A 252 16.79 12.46 6.90
C VAL A 252 18.23 12.30 6.46
N ASP A 253 18.92 13.43 6.25
CA ASP A 253 20.32 13.46 5.76
C ASP A 253 20.55 12.61 4.49
N GLY A 254 19.55 12.60 3.60
CA GLY A 254 19.60 11.85 2.34
C GLY A 254 19.33 10.34 2.48
N GLN A 255 19.00 9.83 3.68
CA GLN A 255 18.72 8.43 3.93
C GLN A 255 17.26 8.21 4.39
N PRO A 256 16.63 7.08 4.07
CA PRO A 256 15.34 6.72 4.65
C PRO A 256 15.44 6.61 6.17
N ALA A 257 14.61 7.36 6.90
CA ALA A 257 14.49 7.27 8.36
C ALA A 257 13.23 6.51 8.79
N TRP A 258 12.26 6.38 7.87
CA TRP A 258 11.00 5.69 8.03
C TRP A 258 10.57 5.20 6.64
N VAL A 259 10.02 4.00 6.53
CA VAL A 259 9.56 3.44 5.25
C VAL A 259 8.19 2.78 5.43
N SER A 260 7.33 2.90 4.43
CA SER A 260 6.16 2.03 4.29
C SER A 260 5.82 1.81 2.82
N LYS A 261 4.97 0.83 2.58
CA LYS A 261 4.44 0.52 1.26
C LYS A 261 3.24 1.41 0.95
N SER A 262 3.15 1.87 -0.29
CA SER A 262 1.98 2.53 -0.86
C SER A 262 1.64 1.94 -2.22
N GLU A 263 0.35 1.80 -2.50
CA GLU A 263 -0.13 1.50 -3.85
C GLU A 263 -0.34 2.82 -4.61
N MET A 264 0.01 2.83 -5.89
CA MET A 264 -0.14 3.97 -6.78
C MET A 264 -0.61 3.53 -8.16
N VAL A 265 -1.08 4.48 -8.96
CA VAL A 265 -1.49 4.23 -10.35
C VAL A 265 -1.21 5.44 -11.22
N MET A 266 -0.76 5.19 -12.46
CA MET A 266 -0.72 6.24 -13.48
C MET A 266 -2.14 6.66 -13.84
N ALA A 267 -2.52 7.87 -13.44
CA ALA A 267 -3.84 8.41 -13.69
C ALA A 267 -4.02 8.80 -15.17
N ASP A 268 -5.23 8.60 -15.68
CA ASP A 268 -5.60 9.02 -17.03
C ASP A 268 -5.65 10.56 -17.11
N ALA A 269 -5.46 11.12 -18.31
CA ALA A 269 -5.47 12.57 -18.49
C ALA A 269 -6.87 13.18 -18.23
N ALA A 270 -7.92 12.44 -18.61
CA ALA A 270 -9.32 12.80 -18.39
C ALA A 270 -10.07 11.54 -17.90
N PRO A 271 -9.93 11.17 -16.61
CA PRO A 271 -10.56 9.98 -16.07
C PRO A 271 -12.08 10.21 -15.98
N SER A 272 -12.86 9.21 -16.39
CA SER A 272 -14.31 9.33 -16.37
C SER A 272 -14.98 7.99 -16.11
N TRP A 273 -16.15 8.05 -15.47
CA TRP A 273 -17.03 6.89 -15.33
C TRP A 273 -17.76 6.53 -16.62
N GLY A 274 -17.83 7.43 -17.61
CA GLY A 274 -18.67 7.23 -18.79
C GLY A 274 -20.18 7.36 -18.51
N GLY A 275 -20.55 8.10 -17.46
CA GLY A 275 -21.93 8.35 -17.06
C GLY A 275 -22.51 7.29 -16.10
N ALA A 276 -23.81 7.42 -15.79
CA ALA A 276 -24.49 6.59 -14.80
C ALA A 276 -24.44 5.08 -15.12
N SER A 277 -24.49 4.70 -16.40
CA SER A 277 -24.38 3.30 -16.84
C SER A 277 -23.00 2.69 -16.61
N GLY A 278 -21.96 3.52 -16.59
CA GLY A 278 -20.61 3.12 -16.25
C GLY A 278 -20.42 2.93 -14.75
N VAL A 279 -21.14 3.70 -13.91
CA VAL A 279 -21.16 3.55 -12.44
C VAL A 279 -22.02 2.37 -11.98
N SER A 280 -23.18 2.18 -12.62
CA SER A 280 -24.19 1.15 -12.33
C SER A 280 -23.69 -0.28 -12.61
N ARG A 281 -22.78 -0.76 -11.78
CA ARG A 281 -22.07 -2.04 -11.90
C ARG A 281 -21.96 -2.73 -10.55
N ASN A 282 -21.55 -3.99 -10.60
CA ASN A 282 -21.09 -4.73 -9.44
C ASN A 282 -19.57 -4.53 -9.29
N TRP A 283 -19.16 -3.76 -8.30
CA TRP A 283 -17.78 -3.41 -8.02
C TRP A 283 -17.26 -4.22 -6.83
N ARG A 284 -16.29 -5.10 -7.05
CA ARG A 284 -15.60 -5.79 -5.96
C ARG A 284 -14.34 -5.04 -5.59
N LEU A 285 -14.16 -4.74 -4.30
CA LEU A 285 -12.90 -4.19 -3.82
C LEU A 285 -11.80 -5.24 -4.05
N SER A 286 -10.71 -4.86 -4.72
CA SER A 286 -9.74 -5.83 -5.23
C SER A 286 -8.62 -6.20 -4.25
N TRP A 287 -8.70 -5.80 -2.99
CA TRP A 287 -7.79 -6.30 -1.96
C TRP A 287 -8.13 -7.76 -1.67
N ASP A 288 -7.14 -8.63 -1.58
CA ASP A 288 -7.35 -10.09 -1.48
C ASP A 288 -8.13 -10.52 -0.22
N TYR A 289 -8.21 -9.64 0.80
CA TYR A 289 -8.98 -9.83 2.04
C TYR A 289 -10.23 -8.95 2.13
N ALA A 290 -10.52 -8.13 1.12
CA ALA A 290 -11.73 -7.32 1.11
C ALA A 290 -12.92 -8.19 0.76
N PHE A 291 -13.63 -8.66 1.79
CA PHE A 291 -14.87 -9.42 1.64
C PHE A 291 -16.06 -8.58 1.13
N MET A 292 -15.83 -7.59 0.26
CA MET A 292 -16.78 -6.51 -0.01
C MET A 292 -17.06 -6.27 -1.50
N GLU A 293 -18.34 -6.13 -1.81
CA GLU A 293 -18.85 -5.67 -3.11
C GLU A 293 -19.78 -4.47 -2.95
N TYR A 294 -19.78 -3.57 -3.92
CA TYR A 294 -20.79 -2.55 -4.13
C TYR A 294 -21.59 -2.90 -5.37
N ARG A 295 -22.88 -3.21 -5.20
CA ARG A 295 -23.80 -3.47 -6.31
C ARG A 295 -24.63 -2.22 -6.52
N LEU A 296 -24.28 -1.43 -7.53
CA LEU A 296 -24.89 -0.13 -7.83
C LEU A 296 -25.89 -0.31 -8.97
N TYR A 297 -27.14 0.10 -8.76
CA TYR A 297 -28.23 -0.11 -9.70
C TYR A 297 -28.60 1.17 -10.46
N PRO A 298 -29.20 1.07 -11.67
CA PRO A 298 -29.52 2.23 -12.51
C PRO A 298 -30.45 3.27 -11.86
N ASP A 299 -31.27 2.86 -10.89
CA ASP A 299 -32.21 3.70 -10.16
C ASP A 299 -31.56 4.48 -9.00
N GLN A 300 -30.22 4.58 -8.98
CA GLN A 300 -29.45 5.28 -7.95
C GLN A 300 -29.54 4.65 -6.55
N THR A 301 -30.07 3.43 -6.47
CA THR A 301 -29.97 2.58 -5.28
C THR A 301 -28.83 1.59 -5.42
N GLY A 302 -28.45 0.96 -4.31
CA GLY A 302 -27.46 -0.10 -4.33
C GLY A 302 -27.37 -0.83 -3.01
N VAL A 303 -26.45 -1.78 -2.95
CA VAL A 303 -26.07 -2.45 -1.71
C VAL A 303 -24.57 -2.59 -1.59
N ARG A 304 -24.08 -2.50 -0.36
CA ARG A 304 -22.75 -2.99 0.04
C ARG A 304 -22.94 -4.41 0.57
N TYR A 305 -22.34 -5.39 -0.09
CA TYR A 305 -22.44 -6.80 0.26
C TYR A 305 -21.12 -7.30 0.85
N PHE A 306 -21.21 -7.92 2.02
CA PHE A 306 -20.11 -8.59 2.68
C PHE A 306 -20.26 -10.10 2.51
N TYR A 307 -19.51 -10.71 1.59
CA TYR A 307 -19.74 -12.11 1.21
C TYR A 307 -19.25 -13.13 2.25
N ARG A 308 -18.40 -12.72 3.20
CA ARG A 308 -17.97 -13.58 4.31
C ARG A 308 -19.09 -13.81 5.33
N ASP A 309 -19.83 -12.76 5.64
CA ASP A 309 -20.84 -12.75 6.70
C ASP A 309 -22.26 -12.81 6.14
N ASP A 310 -22.38 -12.96 4.81
CA ASP A 310 -23.62 -12.85 4.04
C ASP A 310 -24.46 -11.61 4.41
N PHE A 311 -23.77 -10.50 4.66
CA PHE A 311 -24.37 -9.30 5.20
C PHE A 311 -24.57 -8.24 4.12
N VAL A 312 -25.79 -7.70 4.02
CA VAL A 312 -26.17 -6.71 3.01
C VAL A 312 -26.53 -5.40 3.70
N GLN A 313 -25.87 -4.32 3.31
CA GLN A 313 -26.22 -2.96 3.72
C GLN A 313 -26.78 -2.18 2.53
N PRO A 314 -28.00 -1.62 2.62
CA PRO A 314 -28.52 -0.74 1.58
C PRO A 314 -27.73 0.57 1.51
N LEU A 315 -27.65 1.13 0.32
CA LEU A 315 -27.04 2.42 0.06
C LEU A 315 -27.77 3.15 -1.07
N SER A 316 -27.59 4.46 -1.16
CA SER A 316 -27.89 5.24 -2.36
C SER A 316 -26.59 5.74 -2.97
N TRP A 317 -26.63 6.05 -4.26
CA TRP A 317 -25.50 6.65 -4.95
C TRP A 317 -25.93 7.71 -5.95
N GLY A 318 -25.06 8.68 -6.22
CA GLY A 318 -25.25 9.69 -7.25
C GLY A 318 -23.95 9.96 -8.00
N LEU A 319 -24.05 10.47 -9.23
CA LEU A 319 -22.91 10.92 -10.02
C LEU A 319 -23.05 12.43 -10.27
N ALA A 320 -22.11 13.21 -9.74
CA ALA A 320 -22.04 14.65 -9.92
C ALA A 320 -20.57 15.08 -10.01
N ASP A 321 -20.25 16.04 -10.88
CA ASP A 321 -18.88 16.56 -11.06
C ASP A 321 -17.85 15.44 -11.29
N GLU A 322 -18.22 14.45 -12.11
CA GLU A 322 -17.42 13.25 -12.42
C GLU A 322 -17.06 12.36 -11.21
N ARG A 323 -17.64 12.64 -10.04
CA ARG A 323 -17.45 11.92 -8.79
C ARG A 323 -18.71 11.15 -8.41
N VAL A 324 -18.54 9.92 -7.95
CA VAL A 324 -19.64 9.13 -7.39
C VAL A 324 -19.71 9.41 -5.90
N THR A 325 -20.89 9.74 -5.39
CA THR A 325 -21.16 9.83 -3.95
C THR A 325 -21.99 8.62 -3.55
N LEU A 326 -21.56 7.86 -2.55
CA LEU A 326 -22.27 6.74 -1.97
C LEU A 326 -22.67 7.10 -0.54
N THR A 327 -23.97 7.02 -0.23
CA THR A 327 -24.52 7.33 1.09
C THR A 327 -25.07 6.09 1.75
N ARG A 328 -24.67 5.84 3.00
CA ARG A 328 -25.07 4.69 3.81
C ARG A 328 -25.56 5.16 5.15
N ASN A 329 -26.72 4.64 5.57
CA ASN A 329 -27.25 4.90 6.90
C ASN A 329 -27.08 3.63 7.74
N HIS A 330 -26.23 3.71 8.76
CA HIS A 330 -26.11 2.71 9.82
C HIS A 330 -26.91 3.16 11.04
N ARG A 331 -27.19 2.23 11.98
CA ARG A 331 -27.91 2.56 13.22
C ARG A 331 -27.21 3.63 14.07
N SER A 332 -25.89 3.68 14.01
CA SER A 332 -25.04 4.54 14.85
C SER A 332 -24.33 5.65 14.10
N TYR A 333 -24.35 5.65 12.75
CA TYR A 333 -23.70 6.68 11.94
C TYR A 333 -24.24 6.72 10.52
N GLN A 334 -24.09 7.87 9.86
CA GLN A 334 -24.20 8.00 8.41
C GLN A 334 -22.79 8.00 7.81
N SER A 335 -22.57 7.29 6.70
CA SER A 335 -21.34 7.34 5.92
C SER A 335 -21.61 7.95 4.55
N VAL A 336 -20.76 8.91 4.17
CA VAL A 336 -20.71 9.51 2.84
C VAL A 336 -19.34 9.23 2.27
N ARG A 337 -19.31 8.40 1.23
CA ARG A 337 -18.09 8.00 0.53
C ARG A 337 -18.07 8.59 -0.85
N HIS A 338 -16.91 9.06 -1.29
CA HIS A 338 -16.73 9.55 -2.64
C HIS A 338 -15.78 8.65 -3.43
N TRP A 339 -16.08 8.45 -4.72
CA TRP A 339 -15.16 7.86 -5.67
C TRP A 339 -14.92 8.81 -6.84
N THR A 340 -13.70 9.34 -6.92
CA THR A 340 -13.23 10.11 -8.08
C THR A 340 -12.44 9.17 -8.99
N PRO A 341 -12.78 9.05 -10.28
CA PRO A 341 -12.10 8.10 -11.17
C PRO A 341 -10.64 8.54 -11.39
N LEU A 342 -9.72 7.58 -11.42
CA LEU A 342 -8.29 7.83 -11.66
C LEU A 342 -7.80 7.19 -12.96
N ALA A 343 -8.10 5.91 -13.16
CA ALA A 343 -7.68 5.17 -14.34
C ALA A 343 -8.59 3.95 -14.56
N ARG A 344 -8.72 3.51 -15.82
CA ARG A 344 -9.38 2.24 -16.13
C ARG A 344 -8.46 1.31 -16.93
N LYS A 345 -8.26 0.08 -16.45
CA LYS A 345 -7.48 -0.98 -17.11
C LYS A 345 -8.33 -2.24 -17.26
N GLY A 346 -8.90 -2.42 -18.45
CA GLY A 346 -9.83 -3.52 -18.71
C GLY A 346 -11.04 -3.47 -17.76
N ARG A 347 -11.14 -4.47 -16.87
CA ARG A 347 -12.20 -4.56 -15.84
C ARG A 347 -11.83 -3.90 -14.51
N PHE A 348 -10.64 -3.32 -14.38
CA PHE A 348 -10.20 -2.66 -13.16
C PHE A 348 -10.42 -1.16 -13.25
N GLN A 349 -11.10 -0.61 -12.26
CA GLN A 349 -11.33 0.81 -12.09
C GLN A 349 -10.58 1.29 -10.85
N TRP A 350 -9.66 2.22 -11.07
CA TRP A 350 -8.97 2.92 -10.00
C TRP A 350 -9.73 4.18 -9.65
N VAL A 351 -9.84 4.45 -8.35
CA VAL A 351 -10.51 5.63 -7.82
C VAL A 351 -9.68 6.24 -6.68
N MET A 352 -9.78 7.54 -6.52
CA MET A 352 -9.47 8.20 -5.26
C MET A 352 -10.72 8.09 -4.41
N GLU A 353 -10.62 7.41 -3.27
CA GLU A 353 -11.69 7.20 -2.30
C GLU A 353 -11.43 8.00 -1.03
N ASP A 354 -12.44 8.74 -0.58
CA ASP A 354 -12.54 9.29 0.78
C ASP A 354 -13.89 8.91 1.40
N ASP A 355 -13.97 8.87 2.73
CA ASP A 355 -15.19 8.46 3.45
C ASP A 355 -15.32 9.26 4.75
N THR A 356 -16.48 9.87 4.97
CA THR A 356 -16.80 10.61 6.18
C THR A 356 -17.94 9.92 6.90
N TRP A 357 -17.74 9.58 8.17
CA TRP A 357 -18.74 8.97 9.03
C TRP A 357 -19.20 9.99 10.07
N THR A 358 -20.48 10.31 10.08
CA THR A 358 -21.12 11.18 11.06
C THR A 358 -21.93 10.33 12.02
N TYR A 359 -21.49 10.23 13.26
CA TYR A 359 -22.14 9.47 14.32
C TYR A 359 -23.37 10.20 14.87
N THR A 360 -24.28 9.45 15.49
CA THR A 360 -25.52 9.99 16.06
C THR A 360 -25.30 10.96 17.21
N ASP A 361 -24.13 10.91 17.86
CA ASP A 361 -23.70 11.84 18.91
C ASP A 361 -23.06 13.13 18.35
N GLY A 362 -23.00 13.28 17.02
CA GLY A 362 -22.36 14.39 16.33
C GLY A 362 -20.86 14.20 16.07
N GLY A 363 -20.26 13.12 16.58
CA GLY A 363 -18.87 12.77 16.30
C GLY A 363 -18.64 12.54 14.81
N THR A 364 -17.44 12.88 14.31
CA THR A 364 -17.06 12.64 12.91
C THR A 364 -15.78 11.84 12.83
N TYR A 365 -15.77 10.83 11.96
CA TYR A 365 -14.59 10.06 11.61
C TYR A 365 -14.34 10.18 10.11
N VAL A 366 -13.11 10.55 9.72
CA VAL A 366 -12.75 10.80 8.33
C VAL A 366 -11.65 9.82 7.91
N ILE A 367 -11.89 9.14 6.80
CA ILE A 367 -10.89 8.40 6.05
C ILE A 367 -10.36 9.35 4.98
N ALA A 368 -9.07 9.67 5.08
CA ALA A 368 -8.43 10.56 4.12
C ALA A 368 -8.42 9.94 2.71
N PRO A 369 -8.35 10.79 1.64
CA PRO A 369 -8.27 10.32 0.27
C PRO A 369 -7.19 9.25 0.07
N ARG A 370 -7.55 8.14 -0.56
CA ARG A 370 -6.66 7.01 -0.86
C ARG A 370 -6.99 6.37 -2.21
N VAL A 371 -5.96 5.87 -2.86
CA VAL A 371 -6.06 5.12 -4.12
C VAL A 371 -6.61 3.73 -3.81
N VAL A 372 -7.73 3.41 -4.48
CA VAL A 372 -8.42 2.14 -4.33
C VAL A 372 -8.72 1.56 -5.70
N MET A 373 -8.56 0.25 -5.86
CA MET A 373 -8.92 -0.47 -7.07
C MET A 373 -10.19 -1.30 -6.85
N TYR A 374 -11.08 -1.22 -7.83
CA TYR A 374 -12.32 -1.98 -7.92
C TYR A 374 -12.34 -2.83 -9.19
N LYS A 375 -12.82 -4.06 -9.08
CA LYS A 375 -13.05 -4.96 -10.22
C LYS A 375 -14.51 -4.93 -10.63
N ASP A 376 -14.75 -4.62 -11.91
CA ASP A 376 -16.06 -4.69 -12.56
C ASP A 376 -16.47 -6.16 -12.78
N LEU A 377 -17.54 -6.58 -12.12
CA LEU A 377 -18.15 -7.90 -12.25
C LEU A 377 -19.34 -7.92 -13.22
N GLY A 378 -19.64 -6.80 -13.88
CA GLY A 378 -20.74 -6.65 -14.82
C GLY A 378 -21.81 -5.67 -14.36
N ALA A 379 -22.91 -5.61 -15.11
CA ALA A 379 -24.03 -4.72 -14.85
C ALA A 379 -24.65 -4.98 -13.46
N GLY A 380 -24.91 -3.91 -12.71
CA GLY A 380 -25.69 -3.98 -11.50
C GLY A 380 -27.17 -4.20 -11.84
N SER A 381 -27.82 -5.14 -11.17
CA SER A 381 -29.25 -5.39 -11.33
C SER A 381 -29.89 -5.59 -9.96
N PRO A 382 -31.00 -4.89 -9.65
CA PRO A 382 -31.71 -5.10 -8.39
C PRO A 382 -32.16 -6.57 -8.27
N PRO A 383 -32.13 -7.16 -7.07
CA PRO A 383 -32.76 -8.46 -6.84
C PRO A 383 -34.25 -8.40 -7.23
N ALA A 384 -34.77 -9.48 -7.82
CA ALA A 384 -36.11 -9.53 -8.41
C ALA A 384 -37.25 -9.05 -7.48
N ALA A 385 -37.10 -9.19 -6.16
CA ALA A 385 -38.06 -8.72 -5.16
C ALA A 385 -38.24 -7.18 -5.15
N ALA A 386 -37.21 -6.40 -5.49
CA ALA A 386 -37.31 -4.93 -5.57
C ALA A 386 -38.14 -4.47 -6.78
N ARG A 387 -38.09 -5.21 -7.90
CA ARG A 387 -38.92 -4.94 -9.09
C ARG A 387 -40.40 -5.20 -8.84
N ALA A 388 -40.74 -6.20 -8.02
CA ALA A 388 -42.13 -6.52 -7.68
C ALA A 388 -42.78 -5.44 -6.78
N ALA A 389 -42.02 -4.83 -5.87
CA ALA A 389 -42.52 -3.76 -5.00
C ALA A 389 -42.77 -2.43 -5.74
N GLN A 390 -42.03 -2.16 -6.82
CA GLN A 390 -42.22 -0.96 -7.67
C GLN A 390 -43.31 -1.13 -8.73
N ALA A 391 -43.71 -2.37 -9.07
CA ALA A 391 -44.77 -2.65 -10.05
C ALA A 391 -46.17 -2.75 -9.43
N ALA A 392 -46.30 -2.72 -8.09
CA ALA A 392 -47.60 -2.68 -7.43
C ALA A 392 -48.14 -1.24 -7.44
N PRO A 393 -49.29 -0.95 -8.10
CA PRO A 393 -49.90 0.36 -7.99
C PRO A 393 -50.26 0.65 -6.53
N PRO A 394 -50.17 1.91 -6.06
CA PRO A 394 -50.53 2.25 -4.69
C PRO A 394 -51.97 1.84 -4.45
N GLN A 395 -52.17 0.86 -3.54
CA GLN A 395 -53.50 0.54 -3.06
C GLN A 395 -54.05 1.79 -2.38
N ARG A 396 -54.97 2.48 -3.06
CA ARG A 396 -55.86 3.45 -2.43
C ARG A 396 -56.57 2.74 -1.29
N ARG A 397 -56.18 3.04 -0.05
CA ARG A 397 -57.02 2.71 1.11
C ARG A 397 -58.35 3.43 0.90
N ALA A 398 -59.40 2.66 0.66
CA ALA A 398 -60.76 3.19 0.64
C ALA A 398 -61.08 3.75 2.04
N PRO A 399 -61.81 4.87 2.14
CA PRO A 399 -62.25 5.40 3.41
C PRO A 399 -63.31 4.46 4.00
N GLN A 400 -63.01 3.91 5.18
CA GLN A 400 -63.96 3.12 5.95
C GLN A 400 -65.01 4.08 6.52
N GLN A 401 -66.12 4.25 5.80
CA GLN A 401 -67.36 4.75 6.38
C GLN A 401 -67.96 3.63 7.23
N ASP A 402 -68.18 3.88 8.51
CA ASP A 402 -69.27 3.20 9.22
C ASP A 402 -69.96 4.19 10.16
N ARG A 403 -71.22 4.48 9.79
CA ARG A 403 -72.20 5.21 10.57
C ARG A 403 -72.80 4.28 11.63
N ALA A 404 -72.65 4.69 12.89
CA ALA A 404 -73.60 4.67 14.01
C ALA A 404 -74.84 3.76 13.98
N ALA A 405 -75.11 3.08 15.12
CA ALA A 405 -76.38 3.21 15.87
C ALA A 405 -76.34 2.63 17.31
N ARG A 406 -76.50 3.54 18.28
CA ARG A 406 -77.27 3.49 19.56
C ARG A 406 -77.68 2.14 20.18
N ARG A 407 -77.52 2.03 21.51
CA ARG A 407 -78.61 2.19 22.51
C ARG A 407 -78.08 2.29 23.96
N VAL A 408 -78.75 3.14 24.72
CA VAL A 408 -78.65 3.45 26.16
C VAL A 408 -79.80 2.69 26.88
N PRO A 409 -79.64 2.31 28.15
CA PRO A 409 -80.38 2.98 29.23
C PRO A 409 -79.47 3.70 30.23
#